data_AF-A0AAN6GCX3-F1
#
_entry.id   AF-A0AAN6GCX3-F1
#
_cell.length_a   1.000
_cell.length_b   1.000
_cell.length_c   1.000
_cell.angle_alpha   90.00
_cell.angle_beta   90.00
_cell.angle_gamma   90.00
#
_symmetry.space_group_name_H-M   'P 1'
#
loop_
_entity.id
_entity.type
_entity.pdbx_description
1 polymer ?
#
loop_
_entity_poly.entity_id
_entity_poly.type
_entity_poly.pdbx_seq_one_letter_code
_entity_poly.pdbx_strand_id
1 'polypeptide(L)'
;MFDQLVAALGQAEDSAAVQALLATALQHASPTRDARPTRKAYPDITYLNLHALGFSLQLEARPSGLVVAAIDIYNHNADAYDKRERNEYEPFPAYPLRVSSFRPAAAGGSGGGGGGGSSASSASASSSPPKPTGSLEVDHKTSGADFVQAWGEPSRKGGGEGPVGRGPAAWMEWTGHAIVAAFPVTAAASGHDSAAHSDATRQTPLQIMVELGGPGARGPRRWEADSAGSSVWKVLTLASPTSAP
;
A
#
# COMPACT_ATOMS: atom_id res chain seq x y z
N MET A 1 -1.16 12.74 -4.60
CA MET A 1 -0.03 11.79 -4.52
C MET A 1 -0.46 10.35 -4.79
N PHE A 2 -1.49 9.79 -4.14
CA PHE A 2 -1.93 8.41 -4.37
C PHE A 2 -2.13 8.05 -5.86
N ASP A 3 -2.86 8.88 -6.62
CA ASP A 3 -3.07 8.65 -8.05
C ASP A 3 -1.77 8.59 -8.87
N GLN A 4 -0.76 9.38 -8.52
CA GLN A 4 0.55 9.35 -9.19
C GLN A 4 1.34 8.08 -8.85
N LEU A 5 1.26 7.61 -7.60
CA LEU A 5 1.85 6.34 -7.18
C LEU A 5 1.23 5.19 -7.98
N VAL A 6 -0.10 5.15 -8.07
CA VAL A 6 -0.81 4.13 -8.87
C VAL A 6 -0.50 4.25 -10.36
N ALA A 7 -0.42 5.47 -10.90
CA ALA A 7 -0.11 5.70 -12.31
C ALA A 7 1.32 5.28 -12.69
N ALA A 8 2.27 5.28 -11.74
CA ALA A 8 3.63 4.83 -11.96
C ALA A 8 3.76 3.30 -12.03
N LEU A 9 2.83 2.54 -11.44
CA LEU A 9 2.86 1.08 -11.47
C LEU A 9 2.76 0.54 -12.90
N GLY A 10 3.62 -0.43 -13.21
CA GLY A 10 3.76 -1.04 -14.53
C GLY A 10 4.42 -0.15 -15.59
N GLN A 11 4.78 1.09 -15.26
CA GLN A 11 5.44 1.99 -16.20
C GLN A 11 6.96 1.78 -16.22
N ALA A 12 7.60 2.11 -17.34
CA ALA A 12 9.06 2.14 -17.44
C ALA A 12 9.65 3.14 -16.43
N GLU A 13 10.84 2.83 -15.92
CA GLU A 13 11.55 3.68 -14.94
C GLU A 13 11.74 5.13 -15.42
N ASP A 14 11.96 5.34 -16.71
CA ASP A 14 12.15 6.64 -17.35
C ASP A 14 10.85 7.27 -17.88
N SER A 15 9.70 6.64 -17.64
CA SER A 15 8.40 7.13 -18.11
C SER A 15 8.02 8.48 -17.51
N ALA A 16 7.19 9.24 -18.23
CA ALA A 16 6.65 10.51 -17.76
C ALA A 16 5.87 10.38 -16.43
N ALA A 17 5.20 9.24 -16.20
CA ALA A 17 4.48 8.97 -14.96
C ALA A 17 5.42 8.87 -13.75
N VAL A 18 6.54 8.13 -13.90
CA VAL A 18 7.55 8.02 -12.85
C VAL A 18 8.24 9.37 -12.61
N GLN A 19 8.61 10.09 -13.68
CA GLN A 19 9.22 11.42 -13.55
C GLN A 19 8.29 12.43 -12.86
N ALA A 20 6.98 12.41 -13.15
CA ALA A 20 6.00 13.27 -12.50
C ALA A 20 5.82 12.93 -11.02
N LEU A 21 5.80 11.64 -10.66
CA LEU A 21 5.78 11.19 -9.26
C LEU A 21 7.01 11.73 -8.51
N LEU A 22 8.21 11.55 -9.07
CA LEU A 22 9.46 12.02 -8.46
C LEU A 22 9.48 13.54 -8.30
N ALA A 23 9.09 14.28 -9.34
CA ALA A 23 9.02 15.74 -9.30
C ALA A 23 8.05 16.24 -8.22
N THR A 24 6.86 15.62 -8.12
CA THR A 24 5.86 15.98 -7.10
C THR A 24 6.38 15.66 -5.70
N ALA A 25 7.01 14.50 -5.51
CA ALA A 25 7.59 14.13 -4.21
C ALA A 25 8.70 15.10 -3.77
N LEU A 26 9.57 15.52 -4.70
CA LEU A 26 10.60 16.52 -4.46
C LEU A 26 10.04 17.89 -4.10
N GLN A 27 8.92 18.31 -4.73
CA GLN A 27 8.26 19.58 -4.40
C GLN A 27 7.71 19.62 -2.97
N HIS A 28 7.30 18.48 -2.44
CA HIS A 28 6.81 18.36 -1.07
C HIS A 28 7.92 18.05 -0.04
N ALA A 29 9.12 17.70 -0.50
CA ALA A 29 10.23 17.35 0.38
C ALA A 29 10.84 18.60 1.05
N SER A 30 11.35 18.41 2.27
CA SER A 30 12.14 19.45 2.92
C SER A 30 13.49 19.62 2.20
N PRO A 31 14.00 20.85 2.00
CA PRO A 31 15.19 21.13 1.19
C PRO A 31 16.52 20.69 1.82
N THR A 32 16.47 20.00 2.97
CA THR A 32 17.61 19.82 3.87
C THR A 32 18.47 18.58 3.59
N ARG A 33 18.07 17.69 2.67
CA ARG A 33 18.83 16.46 2.37
C ARG A 33 19.00 16.18 0.88
N ASP A 34 20.07 15.46 0.59
CA ASP A 34 20.33 14.92 -0.74
C ASP A 34 19.24 13.90 -1.09
N ALA A 35 18.38 14.27 -2.05
CA ALA A 35 17.29 13.44 -2.53
C ALA A 35 17.71 12.51 -3.68
N ARG A 36 19.02 12.34 -3.92
CA ARG A 36 19.53 11.40 -4.92
C ARG A 36 19.09 9.97 -4.60
N PRO A 37 18.45 9.27 -5.55
CA PRO A 37 18.11 7.87 -5.38
C PRO A 37 19.36 6.99 -5.25
N THR A 38 19.30 5.97 -4.41
CA THR A 38 20.32 4.91 -4.34
C THR A 38 19.79 3.64 -5.02
N ARG A 39 20.66 2.90 -5.71
CA ARG A 39 20.27 1.68 -6.43
C ARG A 39 20.81 0.45 -5.73
N LYS A 40 19.95 -0.56 -5.52
CA LYS A 40 20.32 -1.87 -4.96
C LYS A 40 19.76 -2.98 -5.84
N ALA A 41 20.63 -3.72 -6.53
CA ALA A 41 20.25 -4.77 -7.45
C ALA A 41 20.33 -6.16 -6.79
N TYR A 42 19.33 -6.98 -7.07
CA TYR A 42 19.23 -8.41 -6.77
C TYR A 42 19.04 -9.19 -8.09
N PRO A 43 19.15 -10.54 -8.09
CA PRO A 43 19.03 -11.32 -9.33
C PRO A 43 17.73 -11.10 -10.11
N ASP A 44 16.62 -10.83 -9.42
CA ASP A 44 15.26 -10.74 -9.96
C ASP A 44 14.65 -9.33 -9.87
N ILE A 45 15.17 -8.49 -8.97
CA ILE A 45 14.58 -7.18 -8.67
C ILE A 45 15.65 -6.12 -8.42
N THR A 46 15.39 -4.88 -8.83
CA THR A 46 16.24 -3.73 -8.51
C THR A 46 15.45 -2.71 -7.71
N TYR A 47 15.96 -2.30 -6.56
CA TYR A 47 15.37 -1.23 -5.76
C TYR A 47 16.01 0.10 -6.13
N LEU A 48 15.16 1.09 -6.40
CA LEU A 48 15.53 2.50 -6.42
C LEU A 48 15.04 3.13 -5.10
N ASN A 49 15.94 3.27 -4.12
CA ASN A 49 15.58 3.78 -2.80
C ASN A 49 15.66 5.30 -2.79
N LEU A 50 14.57 5.95 -2.38
CA LEU A 50 14.50 7.40 -2.19
C LEU A 50 14.41 7.70 -0.70
N HIS A 51 15.50 7.43 0.02
CA HIS A 51 15.57 7.55 1.48
C HIS A 51 15.07 8.91 2.00
N ALA A 52 15.51 10.00 1.36
CA ALA A 52 15.09 11.35 1.73
C ALA A 52 13.60 11.66 1.46
N LEU A 53 12.92 10.81 0.68
CA LEU A 53 11.50 10.96 0.33
C LEU A 53 10.62 9.90 1.00
N GLY A 54 11.17 8.99 1.80
CA GLY A 54 10.38 8.02 2.55
C GLY A 54 9.73 6.91 1.72
N PHE A 55 10.21 6.63 0.50
CA PHE A 55 9.72 5.52 -0.32
C PHE A 55 10.80 4.90 -1.20
N SER A 56 10.53 3.73 -1.77
CA SER A 56 11.36 3.06 -2.78
C SER A 56 10.51 2.56 -3.95
N LEU A 57 11.14 2.43 -5.12
CA LEU A 57 10.54 1.76 -6.29
C LEU A 57 11.19 0.39 -6.44
N GLN A 58 10.36 -0.65 -6.55
CA GLN A 58 10.79 -1.99 -6.92
C GLN A 58 10.70 -2.15 -8.44
N LEU A 59 11.83 -2.39 -9.09
CA LEU A 59 11.94 -2.48 -10.54
C LEU A 59 12.15 -3.93 -10.97
N GLU A 60 11.29 -4.41 -11.87
CA GLU A 60 11.42 -5.72 -12.50
C GLU A 60 11.92 -5.57 -13.94
N ALA A 61 12.78 -6.50 -14.36
CA ALA A 61 13.21 -6.58 -15.75
C ALA A 61 12.09 -7.17 -16.63
N ARG A 62 11.78 -6.46 -17.72
CA ARG A 62 10.91 -6.92 -18.81
C ARG A 62 11.64 -6.80 -20.15
N PRO A 63 11.16 -7.42 -21.23
CA PRO A 63 11.77 -7.28 -22.55
C PRO A 63 11.91 -5.82 -23.02
N SER A 64 11.03 -4.93 -22.56
CA SER A 64 11.03 -3.49 -22.86
C SER A 64 11.91 -2.64 -21.93
N GLY A 65 12.56 -3.23 -20.93
CA GLY A 65 13.36 -2.51 -19.92
C GLY A 65 12.86 -2.74 -18.49
N LEU A 66 13.36 -1.92 -17.56
CA LEU A 66 12.94 -1.94 -16.16
C LEU A 66 11.59 -1.25 -15.99
N VAL A 67 10.66 -1.90 -15.30
CA VAL A 67 9.34 -1.33 -14.98
C VAL A 67 9.10 -1.33 -13.48
N VAL A 68 8.32 -0.36 -12.99
CA VAL A 68 7.93 -0.27 -11.58
C VAL A 68 6.90 -1.34 -11.25
N ALA A 69 7.31 -2.40 -10.57
CA ALA A 69 6.44 -3.50 -10.15
C ALA A 69 5.69 -3.17 -8.86
N ALA A 70 6.39 -2.55 -7.91
CA ALA A 70 5.84 -2.14 -6.62
C ALA A 70 6.48 -0.84 -6.11
N ILE A 71 5.79 -0.20 -5.18
CA ILE A 71 6.25 1.00 -4.48
C ILE A 71 6.08 0.77 -2.99
N ASP A 72 7.18 0.83 -2.24
CA ASP A 72 7.16 0.73 -0.78
C ASP A 72 7.23 2.13 -0.18
N ILE A 73 6.25 2.48 0.64
CA ILE A 73 6.25 3.68 1.46
C ILE A 73 6.64 3.26 2.87
N TYR A 74 7.54 4.01 3.50
CA TYR A 74 8.05 3.69 4.83
C TYR A 74 7.45 4.63 5.87
N ASN A 75 7.01 4.05 6.99
CA ASN A 75 6.57 4.84 8.13
C ASN A 75 7.82 5.50 8.77
N HIS A 76 7.70 6.72 9.29
CA HIS A 76 8.79 7.38 10.03
C HIS A 76 8.56 7.37 11.54
N ASN A 77 7.46 6.78 12.01
CA ASN A 77 7.18 6.63 13.43
C ASN A 77 8.20 5.70 14.08
N ALA A 78 8.83 6.17 15.16
CA ALA A 78 9.79 5.37 15.93
C ALA A 78 9.18 4.07 16.47
N ASP A 79 7.88 4.07 16.80
CA ASP A 79 7.18 2.90 17.34
C ASP A 79 6.99 1.79 16.30
N ALA A 80 7.13 2.10 15.00
CA ALA A 80 7.06 1.10 13.93
C ALA A 80 8.31 0.20 13.89
N TYR A 81 9.43 0.64 14.49
CA TYR A 81 10.72 -0.04 14.39
C TYR A 81 11.17 -0.62 15.73
N ASP A 82 11.93 -1.73 15.67
CA ASP A 82 12.66 -2.20 16.84
C ASP A 82 13.77 -1.17 17.16
N LYS A 83 14.09 -0.95 18.45
CA LYS A 83 15.19 -0.06 18.88
C LYS A 83 16.54 -0.41 18.25
N ARG A 84 16.68 -1.63 17.72
CA ARG A 84 17.88 -2.11 17.01
C ARG A 84 17.89 -1.78 15.52
N GLU A 85 16.73 -1.48 14.94
CA GLU A 85 16.60 -1.09 13.54
C GLU A 85 16.81 0.43 13.43
N ARG A 86 17.68 0.86 12.51
CA ARG A 86 17.77 2.27 12.14
C ARG A 86 16.78 2.54 11.03
N ASN A 87 15.88 3.50 11.23
CA ASN A 87 15.10 4.02 10.12
C ASN A 87 16.00 4.93 9.29
N GLU A 88 16.34 4.47 8.08
CA GLU A 88 17.14 5.22 7.13
C GLU A 88 16.27 6.13 6.24
N TYR A 89 14.95 6.01 6.34
CA TYR A 89 13.98 6.76 5.56
C TYR A 89 13.46 7.97 6.34
N GLU A 90 13.39 9.10 5.63
CA GLU A 90 12.71 10.30 6.09
C GLU A 90 11.19 10.17 5.97
N PRO A 91 10.42 11.06 6.60
CA PRO A 91 8.97 11.10 6.44
C PRO A 91 8.57 11.20 4.96
N PHE A 92 7.63 10.35 4.54
CA PHE A 92 6.99 10.50 3.24
C PHE A 92 6.38 11.90 3.10
N PRO A 93 6.75 12.68 2.07
CA PRO A 93 6.49 14.11 2.04
C PRO A 93 5.02 14.47 1.81
N ALA A 94 4.17 13.50 1.44
CA ALA A 94 2.76 13.71 1.16
C ALA A 94 1.84 13.02 2.20
N TYR A 95 2.27 12.95 3.46
CA TYR A 95 1.36 12.60 4.56
C TYR A 95 0.34 13.71 4.85
N PRO A 96 -0.91 13.37 5.23
CA PRO A 96 -1.48 12.03 5.18
C PRO A 96 -1.74 11.56 3.73
N LEU A 97 -1.42 10.30 3.44
CA LEU A 97 -1.71 9.68 2.15
C LEU A 97 -3.19 9.29 2.11
N ARG A 98 -4.00 10.08 1.40
CA ARG A 98 -5.42 9.79 1.22
C ARG A 98 -5.64 8.69 0.18
N VAL A 99 -6.18 7.55 0.62
CA VAL A 99 -6.59 6.40 -0.19
C VAL A 99 -8.12 6.31 -0.19
N SER A 100 -8.78 7.13 -1.00
CA SER A 100 -10.26 7.21 -1.07
C SER A 100 -10.88 6.43 -2.24
N SER A 101 -10.07 6.04 -3.21
CA SER A 101 -10.51 5.44 -4.47
C SER A 101 -10.24 3.93 -4.58
N PHE A 102 -9.70 3.31 -3.53
CA PHE A 102 -9.49 1.87 -3.51
C PHE A 102 -10.79 1.13 -3.19
N ARG A 103 -11.06 0.08 -3.96
CA ARG A 103 -12.21 -0.81 -3.81
C ARG A 103 -11.68 -2.23 -3.70
N PRO A 104 -11.55 -2.77 -2.47
CA PRO A 104 -11.19 -4.15 -2.26
C PRO A 104 -12.14 -5.07 -3.02
N ALA A 105 -11.60 -6.11 -3.66
CA ALA A 105 -12.41 -7.22 -4.11
C ALA A 105 -13.11 -7.82 -2.89
N ALA A 106 -14.38 -8.21 -3.04
CA ALA A 106 -15.06 -8.95 -1.99
C ALA A 106 -14.19 -10.16 -1.63
N ALA A 107 -13.71 -10.24 -0.40
CA ALA A 107 -12.98 -11.40 0.10
C ALA A 107 -13.86 -12.60 -0.21
N GLY A 108 -13.41 -13.47 -1.12
CA GLY A 108 -14.24 -14.49 -1.74
C GLY A 108 -15.03 -15.23 -0.68
N GLY A 109 -16.31 -14.90 -0.56
CA GLY A 109 -17.23 -15.61 0.28
C GLY A 109 -17.36 -16.99 -0.32
N SER A 110 -16.54 -17.92 0.18
CA SER A 110 -16.88 -19.34 0.15
C SER A 110 -18.31 -19.41 0.67
N GLY A 111 -19.24 -19.69 -0.24
CA GLY A 111 -20.66 -19.68 0.00
C GLY A 111 -21.03 -20.70 1.06
N GLY A 112 -21.16 -20.25 2.30
CA GLY A 112 -21.94 -20.93 3.33
C GLY A 112 -23.42 -20.67 3.10
N GLY A 113 -23.96 -21.21 2.00
CA GLY A 113 -25.37 -21.13 1.65
C GLY A 113 -26.10 -22.45 1.90
N GLY A 114 -26.90 -22.49 2.97
CA GLY A 114 -27.99 -23.45 3.21
C GLY A 114 -27.61 -24.67 4.07
N GLY A 115 -28.28 -25.02 5.16
CA GLY A 115 -29.47 -24.47 5.81
C GLY A 115 -29.92 -25.45 6.90
N GLY A 116 -30.64 -24.93 7.92
CA GLY A 116 -31.51 -25.73 8.78
C GLY A 116 -31.09 -25.80 10.26
N GLY A 117 -31.97 -25.28 11.13
CA GLY A 117 -32.05 -25.71 12.52
C GLY A 117 -32.09 -24.60 13.56
N SER A 118 -33.30 -24.16 13.88
CA SER A 118 -33.64 -23.26 14.99
C SER A 118 -33.07 -23.69 16.35
N SER A 119 -32.65 -22.74 17.17
CA SER A 119 -33.10 -22.62 18.57
C SER A 119 -32.55 -21.36 19.23
N ALA A 120 -33.41 -20.72 20.01
CA ALA A 120 -33.19 -19.48 20.71
C ALA A 120 -32.15 -19.61 21.83
N SER A 121 -31.35 -18.55 22.07
CA SER A 121 -31.19 -17.94 23.40
C SER A 121 -30.12 -16.84 23.44
N SER A 122 -30.43 -15.82 24.24
CA SER A 122 -29.58 -14.74 24.78
C SER A 122 -29.14 -13.61 23.84
N ALA A 123 -29.88 -12.51 23.94
CA ALA A 123 -29.47 -11.20 23.45
C ALA A 123 -28.26 -10.68 24.25
N SER A 124 -27.06 -10.95 23.73
CA SER A 124 -25.95 -10.00 23.85
C SER A 124 -26.03 -9.12 22.61
N ALA A 125 -26.12 -7.80 22.79
CA ALA A 125 -26.08 -6.85 21.69
C ALA A 125 -24.67 -6.86 21.07
N SER A 126 -24.37 -7.88 20.27
CA SER A 126 -23.21 -7.88 19.38
C SER A 126 -23.55 -6.94 18.23
N SER A 127 -23.23 -5.66 18.42
CA SER A 127 -23.22 -4.70 17.32
C SER A 127 -22.37 -5.29 16.20
N SER A 128 -22.99 -5.58 15.06
CA SER A 128 -22.24 -5.99 13.87
C SER A 128 -21.12 -4.97 13.62
N PRO A 129 -19.90 -5.40 13.28
CA PRO A 129 -18.81 -4.48 13.04
C PRO A 129 -19.23 -3.43 11.99
N PRO A 130 -18.79 -2.17 12.14
CA PRO A 130 -19.13 -1.11 11.21
C PRO A 130 -18.71 -1.51 9.80
N LYS A 131 -19.57 -1.18 8.82
CA LYS A 131 -19.31 -1.46 7.41
C LYS A 131 -18.02 -0.73 6.98
N PRO A 132 -17.14 -1.35 6.18
CA PRO A 132 -15.95 -0.70 5.65
C PRO A 132 -16.27 0.62 4.95
N THR A 133 -15.48 1.66 5.24
CA THR A 133 -15.69 3.01 4.69
C THR A 133 -15.25 3.13 3.24
N GLY A 134 -14.32 2.28 2.79
CA GLY A 134 -13.70 2.36 1.47
C GLY A 134 -12.74 3.54 1.29
N SER A 135 -12.40 4.24 2.37
CA SER A 135 -11.50 5.40 2.35
C SER A 135 -10.67 5.45 3.63
N LEU A 136 -9.37 5.73 3.49
CA LEU A 136 -8.44 5.87 4.61
C LEU A 136 -7.46 7.02 4.38
N GLU A 137 -7.20 7.81 5.40
CA GLU A 137 -6.07 8.74 5.43
C GLU A 137 -4.93 8.06 6.19
N VAL A 138 -3.89 7.66 5.46
CA VAL A 138 -2.74 6.96 6.05
C VAL A 138 -1.72 7.98 6.51
N ASP A 139 -1.48 8.07 7.81
CA ASP A 139 -0.41 8.83 8.43
C ASP A 139 0.53 7.90 9.22
N HIS A 140 1.51 8.45 9.91
CA HIS A 140 2.50 7.67 10.66
C HIS A 140 1.94 6.97 11.91
N LYS A 141 0.69 7.24 12.31
CA LYS A 141 0.02 6.66 13.48
C LYS A 141 -1.08 5.68 13.10
N THR A 142 -1.44 5.57 11.82
CA THR A 142 -2.42 4.60 11.35
C THR A 142 -2.06 3.19 11.84
N SER A 143 -3.05 2.50 12.39
CA SER A 143 -2.90 1.17 12.99
C SER A 143 -3.40 0.07 12.07
N GLY A 144 -3.07 -1.18 12.39
CA GLY A 144 -3.64 -2.35 11.70
C GLY A 144 -5.17 -2.36 11.74
N ALA A 145 -5.78 -1.96 12.86
CA ALA A 145 -7.23 -1.88 13.00
C ALA A 145 -7.85 -0.82 12.07
N ASP A 146 -7.18 0.31 11.85
CA ASP A 146 -7.67 1.36 10.94
C ASP A 146 -7.75 0.87 9.49
N PHE A 147 -6.77 0.09 9.04
CA PHE A 147 -6.80 -0.53 7.71
C PHE A 147 -7.96 -1.51 7.56
N VAL A 148 -8.17 -2.39 8.55
CA VAL A 148 -9.28 -3.36 8.56
C VAL A 148 -10.64 -2.64 8.64
N GLN A 149 -10.75 -1.58 9.44
CA GLN A 149 -11.97 -0.77 9.53
C GLN A 149 -12.27 -0.08 8.19
N ALA A 150 -11.25 0.40 7.48
CA ALA A 150 -11.44 1.09 6.20
C ALA A 150 -11.79 0.14 5.06
N TRP A 151 -11.14 -1.01 4.97
CA TRP A 151 -11.18 -1.89 3.78
C TRP A 151 -11.79 -3.28 4.03
N GLY A 152 -12.14 -3.59 5.27
CA GLY A 152 -12.63 -4.92 5.67
C GLY A 152 -11.50 -5.93 5.81
N GLU A 153 -11.88 -7.21 5.88
CA GLU A 153 -10.93 -8.32 6.04
C GLU A 153 -9.93 -8.39 4.87
N PRO A 154 -8.62 -8.55 5.16
CA PRO A 154 -7.63 -8.70 4.11
C PRO A 154 -7.81 -10.02 3.35
N SER A 155 -7.51 -10.00 2.05
CA SER A 155 -7.54 -11.20 1.19
C SER A 155 -6.52 -12.24 1.63
N ARG A 156 -5.36 -11.78 2.12
CA ARG A 156 -4.29 -12.62 2.65
C ARG A 156 -3.67 -11.95 3.86
N LYS A 157 -3.17 -12.77 4.79
CA LYS A 157 -2.41 -12.30 5.94
C LYS A 157 -1.33 -13.30 6.30
N GLY A 158 -0.24 -12.82 6.86
CA GLY A 158 0.88 -13.68 7.22
C GLY A 158 1.83 -13.03 8.22
N GLY A 159 2.92 -13.74 8.48
CA GLY A 159 3.89 -13.43 9.51
C GLY A 159 4.41 -14.77 10.04
N GLY A 160 5.72 -14.96 10.05
CA GLY A 160 6.31 -16.24 10.44
C GLY A 160 6.15 -16.52 11.93
N GLU A 161 6.29 -17.79 12.30
CA GLU A 161 6.40 -18.16 13.71
C GLU A 161 7.78 -17.80 14.25
N GLY A 162 7.81 -17.21 15.45
CA GLY A 162 9.03 -16.83 16.13
C GLY A 162 8.77 -16.56 17.61
N PRO A 163 9.82 -16.54 18.45
CA PRO A 163 9.71 -16.12 19.84
C PRO A 163 9.04 -14.74 19.96
N VAL A 164 8.38 -14.44 21.08
CA VAL A 164 7.78 -13.11 21.30
C VAL A 164 8.82 -12.01 21.06
N GLY A 165 8.46 -11.00 20.24
CA GLY A 165 9.37 -9.93 19.83
C GLY A 165 10.46 -10.33 18.82
N ARG A 166 10.40 -11.55 18.27
CA ARG A 166 11.30 -12.07 17.23
C ARG A 166 10.49 -12.75 16.12
N GLY A 167 11.09 -12.90 14.94
CA GLY A 167 10.43 -13.45 13.76
C GLY A 167 9.77 -12.38 12.87
N PRO A 168 9.28 -12.76 11.69
CA PRO A 168 8.71 -11.81 10.73
C PRO A 168 7.48 -11.12 11.31
N ALA A 169 7.31 -9.83 10.98
CA ALA A 169 6.15 -9.08 11.41
C ALA A 169 4.86 -9.57 10.74
N ALA A 170 3.73 -9.31 11.39
CA ALA A 170 2.41 -9.49 10.82
C ALA A 170 2.25 -8.58 9.60
N TRP A 171 1.69 -9.12 8.53
CA TRP A 171 1.34 -8.36 7.33
C TRP A 171 -0.06 -8.76 6.84
N MET A 172 -0.72 -7.81 6.20
CA MET A 172 -2.05 -7.94 5.63
C MET A 172 -2.03 -7.46 4.19
N GLU A 173 -2.83 -8.09 3.32
CA GLU A 173 -2.87 -7.79 1.91
C GLU A 173 -4.33 -7.73 1.42
N TRP A 174 -4.65 -6.67 0.68
CA TRP A 174 -5.91 -6.50 -0.04
C TRP A 174 -5.64 -6.44 -1.53
N THR A 175 -6.47 -7.13 -2.31
CA THR A 175 -6.51 -6.97 -3.77
C THR A 175 -7.80 -6.26 -4.16
N GLY A 176 -7.76 -5.45 -5.22
CA GLY A 176 -8.90 -4.65 -5.63
C GLY A 176 -8.60 -3.76 -6.81
N HIS A 177 -9.35 -2.65 -6.92
CA HIS A 177 -9.15 -1.65 -7.96
C HIS A 177 -9.02 -0.26 -7.34
N ALA A 178 -8.09 0.53 -7.85
CA ALA A 178 -8.04 1.96 -7.61
C ALA A 178 -8.76 2.70 -8.74
N ILE A 179 -9.62 3.66 -8.38
CA ILE A 179 -10.27 4.57 -9.32
C ILE A 179 -9.43 5.85 -9.37
N VAL A 180 -8.52 5.95 -10.33
CA VAL A 180 -7.58 7.08 -10.44
C VAL A 180 -7.87 7.90 -11.68
N ALA A 181 -7.55 9.19 -11.64
CA ALA A 181 -7.57 10.02 -12.85
C ALA A 181 -6.65 9.39 -13.91
N ALA A 182 -7.09 9.36 -15.17
CA ALA A 182 -6.21 8.94 -16.25
C ALA A 182 -4.99 9.86 -16.27
N PHE A 183 -3.80 9.29 -16.10
CA PHE A 183 -2.57 10.04 -16.29
C PHE A 183 -2.58 10.55 -17.74
N PRO A 184 -2.37 11.86 -17.98
CA PRO A 184 -2.36 12.37 -19.34
C PRO A 184 -1.21 11.70 -20.06
N VAL A 185 -1.55 10.71 -20.90
CA VAL A 185 -0.63 10.25 -21.92
C VAL A 185 -0.51 11.46 -22.83
N THR A 186 0.60 12.19 -22.73
CA THR A 186 0.94 13.19 -23.73
C THR A 186 1.06 12.42 -25.03
N ALA A 187 -0.04 12.34 -25.78
CA ALA A 187 -0.05 11.77 -27.11
C ALA A 187 1.02 12.53 -27.87
N ALA A 188 2.04 11.80 -28.33
CA ALA A 188 3.07 12.35 -29.20
C ALA A 188 2.36 13.13 -30.31
N ALA A 189 2.74 14.40 -30.45
CA ALA A 189 2.06 15.43 -31.22
C ALA A 189 1.53 14.93 -32.58
N SER A 190 0.26 14.56 -32.65
CA SER A 190 -0.49 14.54 -33.90
C SER A 190 -1.51 15.68 -33.79
N GLY A 191 -1.11 16.84 -34.32
CA GLY A 191 -1.95 18.02 -34.32
C GLY A 191 -3.21 17.80 -35.14
N HIS A 192 -4.35 17.67 -34.47
CA HIS A 192 -5.59 18.38 -34.81
C HIS A 192 -6.67 18.12 -33.74
N ASP A 193 -7.28 19.24 -33.33
CA ASP A 193 -8.64 19.41 -32.83
C ASP A 193 -9.04 19.06 -31.38
N SER A 194 -9.50 20.13 -30.71
CA SER A 194 -10.62 20.21 -29.76
C SER A 194 -10.52 19.40 -28.45
N ALA A 195 -9.92 20.06 -27.46
CA ALA A 195 -9.90 19.68 -26.06
C ALA A 195 -11.30 19.64 -25.41
N ALA A 196 -11.95 18.48 -25.44
CA ALA A 196 -12.79 18.06 -24.32
C ALA A 196 -11.88 17.27 -23.37
N HIS A 197 -11.43 17.92 -22.29
CA HIS A 197 -10.82 17.21 -21.15
C HIS A 197 -11.92 16.40 -20.48
N SER A 198 -12.25 15.22 -21.03
CA SER A 198 -13.04 14.27 -20.26
C SER A 198 -12.17 13.87 -19.07
N ASP A 199 -12.70 14.11 -17.87
CA ASP A 199 -12.12 13.76 -16.57
C ASP A 199 -12.21 12.22 -16.41
N ALA A 200 -11.57 11.51 -17.33
CA ALA A 200 -11.72 10.09 -17.51
C ALA A 200 -11.04 9.38 -16.34
N THR A 201 -11.84 8.85 -15.42
CA THR A 201 -11.35 7.96 -14.37
C THR A 201 -11.09 6.58 -14.94
N ARG A 202 -9.96 5.96 -14.56
CA ARG A 202 -9.62 4.59 -14.91
C ARG A 202 -9.68 3.70 -13.67
N GLN A 203 -10.22 2.49 -13.83
CA GLN A 203 -10.06 1.43 -12.85
C GLN A 203 -8.72 0.71 -13.11
N THR A 204 -7.83 0.76 -12.13
CA THR A 204 -6.52 0.12 -12.19
C THR A 204 -6.47 -0.99 -11.15
N PRO A 205 -6.23 -2.25 -11.53
CA PRO A 205 -5.99 -3.32 -10.57
C PRO A 205 -4.86 -2.94 -9.61
N LEU A 206 -5.09 -3.11 -8.31
CA LEU A 206 -4.15 -2.71 -7.28
C LEU A 206 -4.11 -3.77 -6.18
N GLN A 207 -2.91 -4.12 -5.77
CA GLN A 207 -2.63 -4.83 -4.53
C GLN A 207 -2.06 -3.83 -3.53
N ILE A 208 -2.59 -3.85 -2.31
CA ILE A 208 -2.08 -3.08 -1.17
C ILE A 208 -1.67 -4.08 -0.09
N MET A 209 -0.39 -4.07 0.27
CA MET A 209 0.14 -4.85 1.40
C MET A 209 0.60 -3.90 2.50
N VAL A 210 0.26 -4.23 3.74
CA VAL A 210 0.67 -3.49 4.94
C VAL A 210 1.47 -4.42 5.83
N GLU A 211 2.76 -4.14 6.02
CA GLU A 211 3.56 -4.75 7.10
C GLU A 211 3.40 -3.92 8.36
N LEU A 212 3.08 -4.57 9.48
CA LEU A 212 2.93 -3.92 10.77
C LEU A 212 4.25 -3.83 11.53
N GLY A 213 4.40 -2.76 12.30
CA GLY A 213 5.58 -2.45 13.09
C GLY A 213 5.42 -2.75 14.58
N GLY A 214 6.55 -2.61 15.27
CA GLY A 214 6.61 -2.70 16.73
C GLY A 214 6.45 -4.12 17.30
N PRO A 215 6.48 -4.25 18.64
CA PRO A 215 6.44 -5.55 19.32
C PRO A 215 5.12 -6.31 19.15
N GLY A 216 3.99 -5.59 19.08
CA GLY A 216 2.65 -6.16 18.93
C GLY A 216 2.44 -6.90 17.60
N ALA A 217 3.20 -6.53 16.57
CA ALA A 217 3.14 -7.16 15.25
C ALA A 217 3.87 -8.51 15.19
N ARG A 218 4.55 -8.95 16.25
CA ARG A 218 5.46 -10.13 16.20
C ARG A 218 5.10 -11.20 17.21
N GLY A 219 5.52 -12.42 16.91
CA GLY A 219 5.37 -13.57 17.81
C GLY A 219 3.96 -14.21 17.78
N PRO A 220 3.70 -15.16 18.69
CA PRO A 220 2.52 -16.03 18.63
C PRO A 220 1.19 -15.30 18.78
N ARG A 221 1.16 -14.19 19.52
CA ARG A 221 -0.06 -13.42 19.83
C ARG A 221 -0.37 -12.30 18.84
N ARG A 222 0.41 -12.17 17.76
CA ARG A 222 0.29 -11.05 16.82
C ARG A 222 -1.12 -10.86 16.28
N TRP A 223 -1.93 -11.90 16.12
CA TRP A 223 -3.30 -11.78 15.60
C TRP A 223 -4.38 -11.49 16.64
N GLU A 224 -4.01 -11.29 17.91
CA GLU A 224 -4.94 -10.79 18.92
C GLU A 224 -5.27 -9.31 18.64
N ALA A 225 -6.50 -8.89 18.93
CA ALA A 225 -6.98 -7.53 18.64
C ALA A 225 -6.09 -6.44 19.27
N ASP A 226 -5.66 -6.66 20.52
CA ASP A 226 -4.80 -5.75 21.26
C ASP A 226 -3.32 -5.80 20.81
N SER A 227 -2.98 -6.72 19.89
CA SER A 227 -1.64 -6.91 19.34
C SER A 227 -1.49 -6.26 17.95
N ALA A 228 -1.64 -6.99 16.84
CA ALA A 228 -1.49 -6.40 15.51
C ALA A 228 -2.52 -5.29 15.23
N GLY A 229 -3.71 -5.37 15.82
CA GLY A 229 -4.73 -4.33 15.65
C GLY A 229 -4.25 -2.96 16.16
N SER A 230 -3.50 -2.94 17.26
CA SER A 230 -2.96 -1.70 17.86
C SER A 230 -1.59 -1.29 17.30
N SER A 231 -0.89 -2.19 16.61
CA SER A 231 0.39 -1.90 15.96
C SER A 231 0.24 -0.88 14.84
N VAL A 232 1.12 0.12 14.84
CA VAL A 232 1.29 1.04 13.70
C VAL A 232 1.90 0.29 12.52
N TRP A 233 1.61 0.71 11.29
CA TRP A 233 2.26 0.13 10.12
C TRP A 233 3.75 0.52 10.04
N LYS A 234 4.54 -0.31 9.36
CA LYS A 234 5.96 -0.08 9.09
C LYS A 234 6.21 0.16 7.61
N VAL A 235 5.63 -0.67 6.76
CA VAL A 235 5.74 -0.56 5.29
C VAL A 235 4.35 -0.68 4.67
N LEU A 236 4.03 0.23 3.76
CA LEU A 236 2.85 0.17 2.90
C LEU A 236 3.33 -0.04 1.46
N THR A 237 3.03 -1.19 0.90
CA THR A 237 3.41 -1.56 -0.47
C THR A 237 2.20 -1.43 -1.38
N LEU A 238 2.37 -0.71 -2.49
CA LEU A 238 1.44 -0.65 -3.61
C LEU A 238 2.04 -1.45 -4.76
N ALA A 239 1.31 -2.41 -5.32
CA ALA A 239 1.79 -3.21 -6.44
C ALA A 239 0.71 -3.39 -7.50
N SER A 240 1.13 -3.44 -8.76
CA SER A 240 0.25 -4.01 -9.79
C SER A 240 0.12 -5.50 -9.47
N PRO A 241 -1.09 -6.07 -9.39
CA PRO A 241 -1.23 -7.51 -9.35
C PRO A 241 -0.50 -8.05 -10.58
N THR A 242 0.58 -8.80 -10.38
CA THR A 242 1.22 -9.50 -11.49
C THR A 242 0.12 -10.33 -12.12
N SER A 243 -0.16 -10.13 -13.41
CA SER A 243 -1.00 -11.07 -14.15
C SER A 243 -0.34 -12.43 -13.93
N ALA A 244 -0.96 -13.28 -13.11
CA ALA A 244 -0.47 -14.63 -12.90
C ALA A 244 -0.22 -15.22 -14.30
N PRO A 245 0.94 -15.84 -14.53
CA PRO A 245 1.30 -16.37 -15.84
C PRO A 245 0.24 -17.33 -16.39
#